data_AF-A0A7K0UPV6-F1
#
_entry.id   AF-A0A7K0UPV6-F1
#
_cell.length_a   1.000
_cell.length_b   1.000
_cell.length_c   1.000
_cell.angle_alpha   90.00
_cell.angle_beta   90.00
_cell.angle_gamma   90.00
#
_symmetry.space_group_name_H-M   'P 1'
#
loop_
_entity.id
_entity.type
_entity.pdbx_description
1 polymer ?
#
loop_
_entity_poly.entity_id
_entity_poly.type
_entity_poly.pdbx_seq_one_letter_code
_entity_poly.pdbx_strand_id
1 'polypeptide(L)' 'MQRSTKFAHTRYLGDKRTQLVYDVDSLDSETYSEIIEDIVNQEVGLCFAPDTLPEARNRGYKLATSAKVRRHRKPHA' A
#
# COMPACT_ATOMS: atom_id res chain seq x y z
N MET A 1 -0.83 -3.87 15.24
CA MET A 1 -1.53 -2.83 14.45
C MET A 1 -3.02 -3.08 14.49
N GLN A 2 -3.82 -2.06 14.77
CA GLN A 2 -5.27 -2.10 14.54
C GLN A 2 -5.53 -1.85 13.05
N ARG A 3 -6.24 -2.74 12.34
CA ARG A 3 -6.60 -2.48 10.94
C ARG A 3 -7.52 -1.26 10.87
N SER A 4 -7.22 -0.35 9.94
CA SER A 4 -8.07 0.82 9.67
C SER A 4 -9.45 0.37 9.21
N THR A 5 -10.50 1.03 9.72
CA THR A 5 -11.90 0.72 9.37
C THR A 5 -12.16 0.84 7.87
N LYS A 6 -11.51 1.79 7.17
CA LYS A 6 -11.62 1.98 5.71
C LYS A 6 -11.04 0.81 4.90
N PHE A 7 -10.08 0.09 5.46
CA PHE A 7 -9.31 -0.97 4.79
C PHE A 7 -9.45 -2.32 5.52
N ALA A 8 -10.51 -2.49 6.32
CA ALA A 8 -10.67 -3.63 7.21
C ALA A 8 -10.68 -4.98 6.45
N HIS A 9 -11.22 -4.98 5.23
CA HIS A 9 -11.41 -6.16 4.39
C HIS A 9 -10.44 -6.26 3.21
N THR A 10 -9.42 -5.39 3.14
CA THR A 10 -8.47 -5.36 2.02
C THR A 10 -7.12 -5.91 2.46
N ARG A 11 -6.59 -6.87 1.71
CA ARG A 11 -5.25 -7.43 1.88
C ARG A 11 -4.19 -6.59 1.18
N TYR A 12 -4.51 -5.97 0.04
CA TYR A 12 -3.54 -5.18 -0.72
C TYR A 12 -3.83 -3.69 -0.63
N LEU A 13 -2.99 -2.97 0.11
CA LEU A 13 -3.05 -1.52 0.25
C LEU A 13 -2.05 -0.85 -0.70
N GLY A 14 -2.52 -0.10 -1.68
CA GLY A 14 -1.68 0.71 -2.56
C GLY A 14 -1.42 2.11 -1.98
N ASP A 15 -0.21 2.63 -2.13
CA ASP A 15 0.13 4.04 -1.86
C ASP A 15 0.21 4.83 -3.17
N LYS A 16 -0.75 5.75 -3.37
CA LYS A 16 -0.86 6.56 -4.59
C LYS A 16 0.38 7.42 -4.85
N ARG A 17 1.12 7.79 -3.79
CA ARG A 17 2.32 8.64 -3.88
C ARG A 17 3.53 7.89 -4.43
N THR A 18 3.67 6.61 -4.14
CA THR A 18 4.90 5.84 -4.47
C THR A 18 4.67 4.76 -5.54
N GLN A 19 3.40 4.40 -5.80
CA GLN A 19 3.01 3.20 -6.54
C GLN A 19 3.62 1.91 -5.95
N LEU A 20 3.70 1.84 -4.63
CA LEU A 20 3.97 0.61 -3.90
C LEU A 20 2.68 0.01 -3.38
N VAL A 21 2.59 -1.32 -3.42
CA VAL A 21 1.49 -2.08 -2.82
C VAL A 21 2.02 -2.89 -1.64
N TYR A 22 1.29 -2.83 -0.54
CA TYR A 22 1.61 -3.47 0.73
C TYR A 22 0.64 -4.62 0.96
N ASP A 23 1.16 -5.83 1.16
CA ASP A 23 0.37 -7.00 1.55
C ASP A 23 0.18 -6.99 3.06
N VAL A 24 -0.85 -6.30 3.55
CA VAL A 24 -1.09 -6.06 5.00
C VAL A 24 -1.32 -7.33 5.82
N ASP A 25 -1.52 -8.47 5.17
CA ASP A 25 -1.67 -9.77 5.83
C ASP A 25 -0.33 -10.51 5.99
N SER A 26 0.63 -10.26 5.10
CA SER A 26 1.91 -11.00 5.05
C SER A 26 3.15 -10.16 5.40
N LEU A 27 3.03 -8.84 5.49
CA LEU A 27 4.15 -7.95 5.81
C LEU A 27 4.49 -7.93 7.30
N ASP A 28 5.76 -7.63 7.59
CA ASP A 28 6.25 -7.49 8.95
C ASP A 28 5.64 -6.26 9.65
N SER A 29 4.95 -6.49 10.76
CA SER A 29 4.21 -5.40 11.39
C SER A 29 5.08 -4.35 12.08
N GLU A 30 6.27 -4.71 12.51
CA GLU A 30 7.18 -3.77 13.17
C GLU A 30 7.77 -2.79 12.16
N THR A 31 8.14 -3.30 10.98
CA THR A 31 8.78 -2.52 9.92
C THR A 31 7.82 -1.58 9.18
N TYR A 32 6.56 -2.00 8.98
CA TYR A 32 5.65 -1.32 8.05
C TYR A 32 4.44 -0.64 8.70
N SER A 33 4.31 -0.71 10.03
CA SER A 33 3.17 -0.11 10.76
C SER A 33 3.05 1.38 10.53
N GLU A 34 4.11 2.11 10.81
CA GLU A 34 4.15 3.58 10.66
C GLU A 34 3.85 4.00 9.22
N ILE A 35 4.30 3.22 8.23
CA ILE A 35 4.05 3.47 6.82
C ILE A 35 2.57 3.29 6.48
N ILE A 36 1.94 2.20 6.94
CA ILE A 36 0.52 1.94 6.70
C ILE A 36 -0.33 3.01 7.37
N GLU A 37 -0.02 3.36 8.61
CA GLU A 37 -0.73 4.41 9.35
C GLU A 37 -0.60 5.77 8.66
N ASP A 38 0.59 6.15 8.19
CA ASP A 38 0.80 7.35 7.36
C ASP A 38 -0.06 7.33 6.08
N ILE A 39 -0.11 6.22 5.36
CA ILE A 39 -0.91 6.09 4.12
C ILE A 39 -2.41 6.27 4.41
N VAL A 40 -2.89 5.68 5.51
CA VAL A 40 -4.30 5.77 5.93
C VAL A 40 -4.63 7.18 6.41
N ASN A 41 -3.79 7.76 7.28
CA ASN A 41 -4.01 9.08 7.88
C ASN A 41 -3.94 10.21 6.85
N GLN A 42 -3.09 10.08 5.83
CA GLN A 42 -3.04 11.04 4.72
C GLN A 42 -4.07 10.79 3.62
N GLU A 43 -4.91 9.74 3.74
CA GLU A 43 -5.95 9.40 2.75
C GLU A 43 -5.41 9.15 1.32
N VAL A 44 -4.16 8.70 1.26
CA VAL A 44 -3.43 8.40 0.03
C VAL A 44 -3.41 6.90 -0.30
N GLY A 45 -4.10 6.09 0.50
CA GLY A 45 -4.35 4.68 0.25
C GLY A 45 -5.28 4.41 -0.94
N LEU A 46 -5.14 3.24 -1.55
CA LEU A 46 -5.96 2.73 -2.65
C LEU A 46 -6.21 1.23 -2.45
N CYS A 47 -7.45 0.78 -2.68
CA CYS A 47 -7.80 -0.63 -2.80
C CYS A 47 -7.83 -1.08 -4.26
N PHE A 48 -7.66 -2.37 -4.47
CA PHE A 48 -7.74 -3.00 -5.80
C PHE A 48 -9.01 -3.83 -5.92
N ALA A 49 -9.59 -3.88 -7.13
CA ALA A 49 -10.75 -4.70 -7.44
C ALA A 49 -10.46 -5.48 -8.73
N PRO A 50 -10.21 -6.81 -8.65
CA PRO A 50 -10.21 -7.65 -7.44
C PRO A 50 -9.01 -7.36 -6.51
N ASP A 51 -9.16 -7.63 -5.21
CA ASP A 51 -8.11 -7.41 -4.18
C ASP A 51 -7.00 -8.45 -4.29
N THR A 52 -6.16 -8.30 -5.32
CA THR A 52 -5.12 -9.28 -5.67
C THR A 52 -3.83 -8.57 -6.09
N LEU A 53 -2.69 -9.21 -5.83
CA LEU A 53 -1.39 -8.70 -6.28
C LEU A 53 -1.29 -8.55 -7.82
N PRO A 54 -1.79 -9.49 -8.65
CA PRO A 54 -1.82 -9.30 -10.10
C PRO A 54 -2.55 -8.01 -10.52
N GLU A 55 -3.71 -7.71 -9.94
CA GLU A 55 -4.44 -6.47 -10.25
C GLU A 55 -3.63 -5.22 -9.90
N ALA A 56 -2.99 -5.20 -8.72
CA ALA A 56 -2.11 -4.11 -8.35
C ALA A 56 -0.96 -3.92 -9.36
N ARG A 57 -0.34 -5.02 -9.80
CA ARG A 57 0.74 -5.00 -10.81
C ARG A 57 0.26 -4.51 -12.16
N ASN A 58 -0.94 -4.90 -12.59
CA ASN A 58 -1.56 -4.40 -13.82
C ASN A 58 -1.78 -2.89 -13.78
N ARG A 59 -2.04 -2.31 -12.59
CA ARG A 59 -2.11 -0.86 -12.37
C ARG A 59 -0.75 -0.18 -12.17
N GLY A 60 0.36 -0.88 -12.42
CA GLY A 60 1.72 -0.35 -12.32
C GLY A 60 2.30 -0.32 -10.90
N TYR A 61 1.60 -0.87 -9.90
CA TYR A 61 2.12 -0.96 -8.54
C TYR A 61 3.16 -2.06 -8.40
N LYS A 62 4.15 -1.82 -7.52
CA LYS A 62 5.18 -2.81 -7.19
C LYS A 62 5.04 -3.24 -5.74
N LEU A 63 5.13 -4.54 -5.48
CA LEU A 63 5.09 -5.07 -4.09
C LEU A 63 6.18 -4.41 -3.23
N ALA A 64 5.81 -3.88 -2.08
CA ALA A 64 6.74 -3.32 -1.11
C ALA A 64 7.62 -4.43 -0.53
N THR A 65 8.93 -4.20 -0.52
CA THR A 65 9.93 -5.09 0.08
C THR A 65 10.94 -4.23 0.82
N SER A 66 11.69 -4.80 1.76
CA SER A 66 12.68 -4.06 2.56
C SER A 66 13.75 -3.38 1.71
N ALA A 67 14.06 -3.94 0.54
CA ALA A 67 14.98 -3.36 -0.42
C ALA A 67 14.44 -2.14 -1.21
N LYS A 68 13.13 -1.85 -1.13
CA LYS A 68 12.51 -0.76 -1.91
C LYS A 68 12.34 0.48 -1.06
N VAL A 69 12.95 1.57 -1.53
CA VAL A 69 12.78 2.89 -0.94
C VAL A 69 11.48 3.52 -1.43
N ARG A 70 10.69 4.08 -0.50
CA ARG A 70 9.52 4.91 -0.78
C ARG A 70 9.97 6.22 -1.42
N ARG A 71 9.99 6.28 -2.76
CA ARG A 71 10.23 7.52 -3.50
C ARG A 71 8.89 8.11 -3.93
N HIS A 72 8.52 9.26 -3.37
CA HIS A 72 7.33 9.97 -3.79
C HIS A 72 7.48 10.36 -5.26
N ARG A 73 6.55 9.90 -6.08
CA ARG A 73 6.52 10.21 -7.50
C ARG A 73 5.86 11.57 -7.68
N LYS A 74 6.42 12.37 -8.58
CA LYS A 74 5.74 13.57 -9.05
C LYS A 74 4.46 13.13 -9.78
N PRO A 75 3.32 13.82 -9.58
CA PRO A 75 2.14 13.58 -10.39
C PRO A 75 2.54 13.76 -11.85
N HIS A 76 2.18 12.80 -12.70
CA HIS A 76 2.33 12.98 -14.14
C HIS A 76 1.30 14.04 -14.54
N ALA A 77 1.78 15.15 -15.12
CA ALA A 77 0.94 16.19 -15.69
C ALA A 77 0.19 15.67 -16.92
#